data_AF-A0A1V1TEE6-F1
#
_entry.id   AF-A0A1V1TEE6-F1
#
_cell.length_a   1.000
_cell.length_b   1.000
_cell.length_c   1.000
_cell.angle_alpha   90.00
_cell.angle_beta   90.00
_cell.angle_gamma   90.00
#
_symmetry.space_group_name_H-M   'P 1'
#
loop_
_entity.id
_entity.type
_entity.pdbx_description
1 polymer ?
#
loop_
_entity_poly.entity_id
_entity_poly.type
_entity_poly.pdbx_seq_one_letter_code
_entity_poly.pdbx_strand_id
1 'polypeptide(L)' 'MPNDEDIHTANERRLGEIIGKDTAGKLHTGRSRNEQVVCDMRMWFRDQIREIENQLVAFIEVIAARAEAKV' A
#
# COMPACT_ATOMS: atom_id res chain seq x y z
N MET A 1 18.70 7.09 1.14
CA MET A 1 19.96 7.74 1.58
C MET A 1 19.78 8.17 3.03
N PRO A 2 20.80 8.55 3.81
CA PRO A 2 20.67 8.81 5.26
C PRO A 2 19.63 9.85 5.69
N ASN A 3 19.00 10.59 4.76
CA ASN A 3 18.09 11.70 5.02
C ASN A 3 16.63 11.47 4.55
N ASP A 4 16.27 10.28 4.05
CA ASP A 4 14.87 9.99 3.73
C ASP A 4 14.14 9.64 5.05
N GLU A 5 13.19 10.47 5.49
CA GLU A 5 12.41 10.27 6.72
C GLU A 5 11.40 9.13 6.57
N ASP A 6 10.82 9.00 5.38
CA ASP A 6 9.78 8.04 5.05
C ASP A 6 9.74 7.72 3.55
N ILE A 7 8.78 6.89 3.13
CA ILE A 7 8.67 6.46 1.74
C ILE A 7 8.35 7.61 0.78
N HIS A 8 7.61 8.61 1.25
CA HIS A 8 7.22 9.74 0.42
C HIS A 8 8.42 10.64 0.15
N THR A 9 9.23 10.96 1.16
CA THR A 9 10.49 11.72 0.99
C THR A 9 11.47 10.98 0.08
N ALA A 10 11.55 9.64 0.21
CA ALA A 10 12.36 8.81 -0.69
C ALA A 10 11.88 8.90 -2.15
N ASN A 11 10.56 8.84 -2.38
CA ASN A 11 9.96 8.93 -3.71
C ASN A 11 10.14 10.33 -4.31
N GLU A 12 10.01 11.38 -3.51
CA GLU A 12 10.22 12.77 -3.93
C GLU A 12 11.67 13.02 -4.35
N ARG A 13 12.62 12.57 -3.53
CA ARG A 13 14.05 12.61 -3.88
C ARG A 13 14.30 11.87 -5.18
N ARG A 14 13.79 10.64 -5.29
CA ARG A 14 14.00 9.81 -6.48
C ARG A 14 13.39 10.44 -7.74
N LEU A 15 12.22 11.04 -7.64
CA LEU A 15 11.61 11.78 -8.74
C LEU A 15 12.49 12.96 -9.16
N GLY A 16 13.00 13.74 -8.20
CA GLY A 16 13.92 14.85 -8.45
C GLY A 16 15.22 14.44 -9.13
N GLU A 17 15.75 13.24 -8.84
CA GLU A 17 16.91 12.66 -9.55
C GLU A 17 16.62 12.32 -11.01
N ILE A 18 15.37 11.97 -11.34
CA ILE A 18 14.96 11.53 -12.68
C ILE A 18 14.60 12.73 -13.57
N ILE A 19 13.85 13.71 -13.04
CA ILE A 19 13.26 14.79 -13.85
C ILE A 19 13.76 16.20 -13.47
N GLY A 20 14.71 16.30 -12.55
CA GLY A 20 15.22 17.55 -11.99
C GLY A 20 14.39 18.05 -10.79
N LYS A 21 15.07 18.63 -9.81
CA LYS A 21 14.48 19.06 -8.52
C LYS A 21 13.38 20.12 -8.69
N ASP A 22 13.59 21.10 -9.55
CA ASP A 22 12.63 22.20 -9.75
C ASP A 22 11.32 21.71 -10.40
N THR A 23 11.41 20.73 -11.29
CA THR A 23 10.24 20.12 -11.93
C THR A 23 9.50 19.21 -10.95
N ALA A 24 10.22 18.34 -10.23
CA ALA A 24 9.63 17.43 -9.25
C ALA A 24 8.94 18.19 -8.09
N GLY A 25 9.54 19.29 -7.62
CA GLY A 25 9.00 20.09 -6.52
C GLY A 25 7.61 20.67 -6.78
N LYS A 26 7.25 20.90 -8.06
CA LYS A 26 5.91 21.39 -8.45
C LYS A 26 4.79 20.39 -8.11
N LEU A 27 5.09 19.11 -7.96
CA LEU A 27 4.12 18.08 -7.59
C LEU A 27 3.54 18.27 -6.18
N HIS A 28 4.21 19.05 -5.32
CA HIS A 28 3.75 19.35 -3.96
C HIS A 28 2.70 20.45 -3.90
N THR A 29 2.56 21.26 -4.94
CA THR A 29 1.65 22.41 -4.93
C THR A 29 0.21 21.93 -4.76
N GLY A 30 -0.41 22.34 -3.64
CA GLY A 30 -1.79 21.95 -3.30
C GLY A 30 -1.95 20.55 -2.67
N ARG A 31 -0.86 19.86 -2.33
CA ARG A 31 -0.90 18.51 -1.74
C ARG A 31 -0.65 18.54 -0.23
N SER A 32 -1.55 17.93 0.55
CA SER A 32 -1.35 17.72 1.99
C SER A 32 -0.70 16.36 2.26
N ARG A 33 0.30 16.32 3.14
CA ARG A 33 0.96 15.07 3.53
C ARG A 33 0.03 14.14 4.30
N ASN A 34 -0.82 14.69 5.17
CA ASN A 34 -1.76 13.88 5.96
C ASN A 34 -2.78 13.18 5.06
N GLU A 35 -3.31 13.89 4.06
CA GLU A 35 -4.26 13.32 3.10
C GLU A 35 -3.59 12.26 2.22
N GLN A 36 -2.35 12.52 1.78
CA GLN A 36 -1.54 11.56 1.02
C GLN A 36 -1.35 10.25 1.80
N VAL A 37 -0.89 10.33 3.05
CA VAL A 37 -0.68 9.15 3.91
C VAL A 37 -1.97 8.36 4.09
N VAL A 38 -3.09 9.03 4.36
CA VAL A 38 -4.38 8.35 4.55
C VAL A 38 -4.84 7.67 3.26
N CYS A 39 -4.66 8.32 2.11
CA CYS A 39 -4.99 7.74 0.81
C CYS A 39 -4.17 6.47 0.54
N ASP A 40 -2.85 6.54 0.72
CA ASP A 40 -1.94 5.43 0.48
C ASP A 40 -2.27 4.24 1.39
N MET A 41 -2.52 4.50 2.68
CA MET A 41 -2.93 3.47 3.64
C MET A 41 -4.25 2.81 3.25
N ARG A 42 -5.25 3.57 2.78
CA ARG A 42 -6.54 3.01 2.33
C ARG A 42 -6.37 2.12 1.09
N MET A 43 -5.54 2.53 0.14
CA MET A 43 -5.24 1.73 -1.04
C MET A 43 -4.57 0.41 -0.65
N TRP A 44 -3.55 0.48 0.21
CA TRP A 44 -2.87 -0.72 0.70
C TRP A 44 -3.80 -1.64 1.48
N PHE A 45 -4.58 -1.12 2.43
CA PHE A 45 -5.52 -1.93 3.21
C PHE A 45 -6.56 -2.63 2.34
N ARG A 46 -7.09 -1.96 1.31
CA ARG A 46 -8.05 -2.59 0.39
C ARG A 46 -7.45 -3.85 -0.26
N ASP A 47 -6.20 -3.80 -0.65
CA ASP A 47 -5.54 -4.92 -1.31
C ASP A 47 -5.20 -6.03 -0.29
N GLN A 48 -4.78 -5.66 0.94
CA GLN A 48 -4.56 -6.63 2.02
C GLN A 48 -5.85 -7.33 2.49
N ILE A 49 -6.98 -6.61 2.56
CA ILE A 49 -8.27 -7.19 2.92
C ILE A 49 -8.67 -8.28 1.93
N ARG A 50 -8.49 -8.03 0.63
CA ARG A 50 -8.76 -9.03 -0.42
C ARG A 50 -7.91 -10.28 -0.27
N GLU A 51 -6.63 -10.12 0.07
CA GLU A 51 -5.72 -11.25 0.31
C GLU A 51 -6.19 -12.07 1.51
N ILE A 52 -6.51 -11.41 2.62
CA ILE A 52 -7.01 -12.09 3.83
C ILE A 52 -8.35 -12.79 3.56
N GLU A 53 -9.24 -12.16 2.80
CA GLU A 53 -10.53 -12.75 2.41
C GLU A 53 -10.34 -14.06 1.62
N ASN A 54 -9.44 -14.06 0.64
CA ASN A 54 -9.11 -15.28 -0.12
C ASN A 54 -8.58 -16.39 0.79
N GLN A 55 -7.69 -16.05 1.72
CA GLN A 55 -7.13 -17.02 2.68
C GLN A 55 -8.20 -17.57 3.61
N LEU A 56 -9.13 -16.72 4.06
CA LEU A 56 -10.25 -17.12 4.91
C LEU A 56 -11.20 -18.08 4.19
N VAL A 57 -11.56 -17.77 2.94
CA VAL A 57 -12.39 -18.65 2.10
C VAL A 57 -11.72 -20.01 1.93
N ALA A 58 -10.44 -20.03 1.53
CA ALA A 58 -9.69 -21.27 1.35
C ALA A 58 -9.63 -22.10 2.65
N PHE A 59 -9.46 -21.43 3.79
CA PHE A 59 -9.46 -22.11 5.09
C PHE A 59 -10.83 -22.73 5.42
N ILE A 60 -11.92 -22.00 5.18
CA ILE A 60 -13.29 -22.49 5.39
C ILE A 60 -13.57 -23.71 4.50
N GLU A 61 -13.18 -23.66 3.23
CA GLU A 61 -13.32 -24.78 2.29
C GLU A 61 -12.61 -26.05 2.80
N VAL A 62 -11.38 -25.92 3.29
CA VAL A 62 -10.62 -27.04 3.85
C VAL A 62 -11.30 -27.63 5.08
N ILE A 63 -11.86 -26.79 5.96
CA ILE A 63 -12.57 -27.28 7.15
C ILE A 63 -13.87 -27.97 6.76
N ALA A 64 -14.65 -27.40 5.85
CA ALA A 64 -15.90 -27.97 5.38
C ALA A 64 -15.68 -29.36 4.75
N ALA A 65 -14.70 -29.48 3.85
CA ALA A 65 -14.34 -30.75 3.22
C ALA A 65 -13.91 -31.82 4.24
N ARG A 66 -13.16 -31.42 5.28
CA ARG A 66 -12.77 -32.33 6.38
C ARG A 66 -13.94 -32.77 7.24
N ALA A 67 -14.94 -31.91 7.42
CA ALA A 67 -16.14 -32.25 8.17
C ALA A 67 -16.99 -33.26 7.38
N GLU A 68 -17.22 -33.02 6.09
CA GLU A 68 -17.95 -33.94 5.20
C GLU A 68 -17.30 -35.32 5.12
N ALA A 69 -15.97 -35.39 5.03
CA ALA A 69 -15.24 -36.66 4.98
C ALA A 69 -15.30 -37.49 6.28
N LYS A 70 -15.79 -36.91 7.39
CA LYS A 70 -15.92 -37.57 8.70
C LYS A 70 -17.36 -37.87 9.10
N VAL A 71 -18.33 -37.53 8.25
CA VAL A 71 -19.74 -37.98 8.33
C VAL A 71 -19.88 -39.24 7.50
#